data_AF-A0A8H5A9J9-F1
#
_entry.id   AF-A0A8H5A9J9-F1
#
_cell.length_a   1.000
_cell.length_b   1.000
_cell.length_c   1.000
_cell.angle_alpha   90.00
_cell.angle_beta   90.00
_cell.angle_gamma   90.00
#
_symmetry.space_group_name_H-M   'P 1'
#
loop_
_entity.id
_entity.type
_entity.pdbx_description
1 polymer ?
#
loop_
_entity_poly.entity_id
_entity_poly.type
_entity_poly.pdbx_seq_one_letter_code
_entity_poly.pdbx_strand_id
1 'polypeptide(L)'
;MNIDIQTSLNEKRAMADEVDKLRAQIAGRPPGMLETTQRGIIISKLLSRSESIYENYNAIQEEGLPNSKIENAASDVKSPLDSILSADEARRLFHSFQDWFDEQDLDSISLRRCSVCRKMRFEQATPNISYPLVDEFSTSLRRPITCRTSVCLVCYLESVLKSIQGLPETWWEMSGLTALIPCPCGACSADIAIQDRGTLQRLLRLTKVQDADEKLRIYDTAQHLVSVLTSLDPQPTLEARQVAKRLHQHLTSNGIMKPLFDLAISELHTLEEGVPHDVNSSLVQLLELNGTDEVLRVPIFTQLLQREQSPVECSICTEPVYDLIGEALSKWDTICSDYDGDWKWKVLPFPLKLEQRCSHTVGFCTECLENYIEAQLDQHGRAGCHLLTCPSSDCGRRLEYDEVKLYARQETFSKYDEYLKLEALSKLPSFRWCLAENCSYGQIHDLIESNHVSCEECGYEMCFEHQMKWHNDLTCEEFDSMEENGDPRFRETRDWVNANTKQCPSCGVNTQKGPGCFHMTCTLCHHEFCWECLASWSDIMPRSGQYNQSAHRDGCYFRSSNRQPTQVTGEHVPIR
;
A
#
# COMPACT_ATOMS: atom_id res chain seq x y z
N MET A 1 39.67 61.57 -0.21
CA MET A 1 39.39 61.95 -1.61
C MET A 1 40.35 61.29 -2.60
N ASN A 2 41.67 61.56 -2.58
CA ASN A 2 42.58 60.94 -3.57
C ASN A 2 42.88 59.43 -3.29
N ILE A 3 42.91 59.02 -2.02
CA ILE A 3 43.11 57.61 -1.62
C ILE A 3 41.88 56.76 -1.93
N ASP A 4 40.67 57.29 -1.71
CA ASP A 4 39.42 56.56 -1.99
C ASP A 4 39.22 56.35 -3.51
N ILE A 5 39.59 57.35 -4.31
CA ILE A 5 39.60 57.25 -5.78
C ILE A 5 40.64 56.21 -6.22
N GLN A 6 41.85 56.23 -5.66
CA GLN A 6 42.92 55.28 -6.02
C GLN A 6 42.57 53.83 -5.63
N THR A 7 41.90 53.65 -4.50
CA THR A 7 41.45 52.34 -4.02
C THR A 7 40.33 51.81 -4.92
N SER A 8 39.36 52.66 -5.27
CA SER A 8 38.32 52.33 -6.25
C SER A 8 38.89 52.04 -7.65
N LEU A 9 39.94 52.76 -8.08
CA LEU A 9 40.64 52.50 -9.34
C LEU A 9 41.34 51.14 -9.34
N ASN A 10 42.01 50.80 -8.23
CA ASN A 10 42.73 49.54 -8.09
C ASN A 10 41.78 48.33 -8.03
N GLU A 11 40.64 48.48 -7.36
CA GLU A 11 39.57 47.46 -7.36
C GLU A 11 38.99 47.25 -8.77
N LYS A 12 38.74 48.34 -9.50
CA LYS A 12 38.29 48.30 -10.90
C LYS A 12 39.32 47.67 -11.84
N ARG A 13 40.61 47.94 -11.63
CA ARG A 13 41.71 47.34 -12.42
C ARG A 13 41.86 45.85 -12.14
N ALA A 14 41.76 45.44 -10.88
CA ALA A 14 41.77 44.02 -10.50
C ALA A 14 40.59 43.26 -11.12
N MET A 15 39.40 43.89 -11.21
CA MET A 15 38.28 43.31 -11.95
C MET A 15 38.56 43.20 -13.45
N ALA A 16 39.17 44.21 -14.08
CA ALA A 16 39.53 44.18 -15.50
C ALA A 16 40.49 43.02 -15.83
N ASP A 17 41.55 42.87 -15.03
CA ASP A 17 42.53 41.78 -15.20
C ASP A 17 41.88 40.39 -15.03
N GLU A 18 40.94 40.25 -14.09
CA GLU A 18 40.20 39.01 -13.84
C GLU A 18 39.20 38.68 -14.98
N VAL A 19 38.62 39.72 -15.58
CA VAL A 19 37.74 39.63 -16.75
C VAL A 19 38.52 39.24 -18.02
N ASP A 20 39.74 39.73 -18.20
CA ASP A 20 40.61 39.31 -19.30
C ASP A 20 41.08 37.86 -19.14
N LYS A 21 41.33 37.40 -17.90
CA LYS A 21 41.52 35.96 -17.61
C LYS A 21 40.28 35.13 -17.96
N LEU A 22 39.07 35.65 -17.74
CA LEU A 22 37.82 34.99 -18.13
C LEU A 22 37.65 34.91 -19.65
N ARG A 23 38.00 35.97 -20.39
CA ARG A 23 38.05 35.96 -21.87
C ARG A 23 39.01 34.89 -22.37
N ALA A 24 40.19 34.78 -21.75
CA ALA A 24 41.17 33.75 -22.06
C ALA A 24 40.68 32.32 -21.70
N GLN A 25 39.91 32.14 -20.63
CA GLN A 25 39.31 30.84 -20.26
C GLN A 25 38.20 30.39 -21.23
N ILE A 26 37.65 31.28 -22.06
CA ILE A 26 36.67 30.99 -23.11
C ILE A 26 37.38 30.68 -24.46
N ALA A 27 38.70 30.45 -24.45
CA ALA A 27 39.53 30.23 -25.63
C ALA A 27 38.94 29.20 -26.61
N GLY A 28 38.48 29.70 -27.76
CA GLY A 28 37.84 28.94 -28.83
C GLY A 28 36.76 29.69 -29.62
N ARG A 29 36.28 30.86 -29.15
CA ARG A 29 35.31 31.70 -29.88
C ARG A 29 35.95 33.01 -30.37
N PRO A 30 35.69 33.43 -31.62
CA PRO A 30 36.21 34.70 -32.15
C PRO A 30 35.70 35.91 -31.35
N PRO A 31 36.45 37.03 -31.26
CA PRO A 31 36.12 38.21 -30.47
C PRO A 31 34.68 38.74 -30.68
N GLY A 32 34.19 38.72 -31.93
CA GLY A 32 32.82 39.14 -32.27
C GLY A 32 31.71 38.21 -31.76
N MET A 33 32.01 36.97 -31.34
CA MET A 33 31.03 36.08 -30.69
C MET A 33 30.89 36.32 -29.19
N LEU A 34 31.87 36.95 -28.52
CA LEU A 34 31.76 37.30 -27.11
C LEU A 34 30.64 38.35 -26.92
N GLU A 35 30.56 39.35 -27.81
CA GLU A 35 29.52 40.40 -27.83
C GLU A 35 28.10 39.88 -28.11
N THR A 36 27.94 38.62 -28.50
CA THR A 36 26.64 38.00 -28.75
C THR A 36 26.07 37.27 -27.54
N THR A 37 26.81 37.17 -26.44
CA THR A 37 26.33 36.53 -25.19
C THR A 37 26.05 37.60 -24.13
N GLN A 38 25.08 37.35 -23.25
CA GLN A 38 24.79 38.25 -22.14
C GLN A 38 26.03 38.52 -21.28
N ARG A 39 26.80 37.46 -20.96
CA ARG A 39 28.07 37.54 -20.24
C ARG A 39 29.05 38.47 -20.93
N GLY A 40 29.25 38.31 -22.24
CA GLY A 40 30.21 39.12 -22.98
C GLY A 40 29.77 40.58 -23.13
N ILE A 41 28.47 40.86 -23.22
CA ILE A 41 27.93 42.23 -23.19
C ILE A 41 28.19 42.90 -21.83
N ILE A 42 27.92 42.19 -20.71
CA ILE A 42 28.21 42.68 -19.35
C ILE A 42 29.71 42.97 -19.18
N ILE A 43 30.56 42.01 -19.58
CA ILE A 43 32.02 42.13 -19.56
C ILE A 43 32.48 43.34 -20.37
N SER A 44 31.99 43.50 -21.60
CA SER A 44 32.38 44.61 -22.47
C SER A 44 32.01 45.96 -21.88
N LYS A 45 30.85 46.07 -21.22
CA LYS A 45 30.41 47.32 -20.58
C LYS A 45 31.23 47.65 -19.33
N LEU A 46 31.50 46.66 -18.47
CA LEU A 46 32.37 46.82 -17.30
C LEU A 46 33.77 47.31 -17.71
N LEU A 47 34.33 46.75 -18.79
CA LEU A 47 35.63 47.16 -19.31
C LEU A 47 35.61 48.53 -19.98
N SER A 48 34.58 48.87 -20.77
CA SER A 48 34.46 50.20 -21.38
C SER A 48 34.38 51.34 -20.34
N ARG A 49 33.82 51.06 -19.15
CA ARG A 49 33.83 51.98 -18.00
C ARG A 49 35.21 52.09 -17.36
N SER A 50 36.01 51.02 -17.38
CA SER A 50 37.40 51.05 -16.90
C SER A 50 38.33 51.80 -17.88
N GLU A 51 38.10 51.67 -19.19
CA GLU A 51 38.84 52.37 -20.24
C GLU A 51 38.50 53.87 -20.29
N SER A 52 37.27 54.28 -19.96
CA SER A 52 36.93 55.71 -19.83
C SER A 52 37.62 56.41 -18.64
N ILE A 53 38.33 55.66 -17.79
CA ILE A 53 39.15 56.15 -16.68
C ILE A 53 40.65 56.07 -17.02
N TYR A 54 41.02 55.36 -18.10
CA TYR A 54 42.39 55.02 -18.46
C TYR A 54 42.81 55.49 -19.86
N GLU A 55 42.33 56.65 -20.33
CA GLU A 55 43.05 57.41 -21.38
C GLU A 55 44.27 58.18 -20.85
N ASN A 56 44.83 57.77 -19.70
CA ASN A 56 46.12 58.26 -19.23
C ASN A 56 46.95 57.12 -18.63
N TYR A 57 48.08 56.86 -19.31
CA TYR A 57 49.24 56.02 -18.96
C TYR A 57 49.28 54.58 -19.48
N ASN A 58 50.20 54.40 -20.44
CA ASN A 58 50.64 53.16 -21.06
C ASN A 58 51.46 52.23 -20.15
N ALA A 59 51.46 50.97 -20.59
CA ALA A 59 52.52 49.94 -20.55
C ALA A 59 52.64 49.03 -19.31
N ILE A 60 52.64 47.70 -19.54
CA ILE A 60 53.83 46.81 -19.48
C ILE A 60 53.42 45.30 -19.50
N GLN A 61 54.05 44.57 -20.43
CA GLN A 61 54.52 43.17 -20.50
C GLN A 61 53.63 41.92 -20.31
N GLU A 62 53.74 41.07 -21.34
CA GLU A 62 53.46 39.64 -21.39
C GLU A 62 54.52 38.81 -20.64
N GLU A 63 54.10 37.84 -19.83
CA GLU A 63 54.79 36.57 -19.62
C GLU A 63 53.75 35.44 -19.56
N GLY A 64 53.99 34.37 -20.31
CA GLY A 64 53.04 33.27 -20.51
C GLY A 64 53.22 32.07 -19.58
N LEU A 65 52.26 31.13 -19.63
CA LEU A 65 52.43 29.66 -19.62
C LEU A 65 51.02 28.97 -19.65
N PRO A 66 50.91 27.63 -19.69
CA PRO A 66 50.74 26.78 -20.86
C PRO A 66 49.30 26.27 -21.07
N ASN A 67 49.08 25.72 -22.28
CA ASN A 67 47.96 24.87 -22.66
C ASN A 67 47.54 23.87 -21.57
N SER A 68 46.26 23.88 -21.20
CA SER A 68 45.57 22.65 -20.79
C SER A 68 44.26 22.57 -21.57
N LYS A 69 44.13 21.50 -22.36
CA LYS A 69 42.87 21.11 -22.99
C LYS A 69 41.87 20.85 -21.87
N ILE A 70 40.82 21.65 -21.79
CA ILE A 70 39.64 21.31 -20.97
C ILE A 70 38.62 20.72 -21.93
N GLU A 71 38.48 19.40 -21.84
CA GLU A 71 37.39 18.65 -22.44
C GLU A 71 36.06 19.22 -21.91
N ASN A 72 35.25 19.75 -22.83
CA ASN A 72 33.87 20.09 -22.56
C ASN A 72 33.07 18.79 -22.45
N ALA A 73 32.91 18.25 -21.25
CA ALA A 73 31.76 17.41 -20.97
C ALA A 73 30.52 18.29 -21.14
N ALA A 74 29.64 17.92 -22.08
CA ALA A 74 28.41 18.65 -22.33
C ALA A 74 27.54 18.61 -21.05
N SER A 75 27.40 19.76 -20.37
CA SER A 75 26.41 19.90 -19.30
C SER A 75 25.06 20.29 -19.90
N ASP A 76 23.99 19.60 -19.49
CA ASP A 76 22.62 19.90 -19.94
C ASP A 76 22.10 21.23 -19.37
N VAL A 77 22.75 21.74 -18.32
CA VAL A 77 22.44 23.03 -17.70
C VAL A 77 23.40 24.09 -18.24
N LYS A 78 22.85 25.12 -18.89
CA LYS A 78 23.63 26.28 -19.36
C LYS A 78 23.34 27.47 -18.48
N SER A 79 24.39 28.24 -18.15
CA SER A 79 24.17 29.54 -17.50
C SER A 79 23.36 30.43 -18.45
N PRO A 80 22.36 31.17 -17.96
CA PRO A 80 21.61 32.12 -18.78
C PRO A 80 22.54 33.12 -19.47
N LEU A 81 23.60 33.51 -18.75
CA LEU A 81 24.59 34.47 -19.23
C LEU A 81 25.44 33.94 -20.39
N ASP A 82 25.55 32.62 -20.54
CA ASP A 82 26.35 31.96 -21.57
C ASP A 82 25.56 31.63 -22.85
N SER A 83 24.27 31.99 -22.88
CA SER A 83 23.42 31.79 -24.05
C SER A 83 23.75 32.79 -25.17
N ILE A 84 23.80 32.29 -26.41
CA ILE A 84 24.01 33.12 -27.60
C ILE A 84 22.68 33.81 -27.91
N LEU A 85 22.72 35.14 -28.00
CA LEU A 85 21.62 36.01 -28.36
C LEU A 85 21.58 36.21 -29.88
N SER A 86 20.39 36.41 -30.43
CA SER A 86 20.25 36.97 -31.77
C SER A 86 20.79 38.41 -31.83
N ALA A 87 21.13 38.89 -33.02
CA ALA A 87 21.65 40.24 -33.20
C ALA A 87 20.72 41.35 -32.65
N ASP A 88 19.40 41.12 -32.66
CA ASP A 88 18.42 42.09 -32.17
C ASP A 88 18.18 41.98 -30.66
N GLU A 89 18.36 40.79 -30.08
CA GLU A 89 18.37 40.60 -28.61
C GLU A 89 19.65 41.17 -27.99
N ALA A 90 20.81 40.93 -28.62
CA ALA A 90 22.09 41.49 -28.21
C ALA A 90 22.06 43.02 -28.24
N ARG A 91 21.53 43.63 -29.31
CA ARG A 91 21.38 45.10 -29.42
C ARG A 91 20.42 45.65 -28.37
N ARG A 92 19.25 45.03 -28.16
CA ARG A 92 18.32 45.46 -27.12
C ARG A 92 18.95 45.40 -25.74
N LEU A 93 19.60 44.29 -25.40
CA LEU A 93 20.25 44.11 -24.09
C LEU A 93 21.41 45.09 -23.90
N PHE A 94 22.19 45.35 -24.96
CA PHE A 94 23.29 46.31 -24.94
C PHE A 94 22.82 47.76 -24.72
N HIS A 95 21.70 48.16 -25.33
CA HIS A 95 21.11 49.49 -25.16
C HIS A 95 20.43 49.65 -23.80
N SER A 96 19.71 48.64 -23.33
CA SER A 96 19.05 48.67 -22.02
C SER A 96 20.01 48.57 -20.84
N PHE A 97 21.29 48.25 -21.06
CA PHE A 97 22.30 48.17 -19.99
C PHE A 97 22.44 49.47 -19.19
N GLN A 98 22.24 50.63 -19.84
CA GLN A 98 22.28 51.95 -19.18
C GLN A 98 21.05 52.22 -18.30
N ASP A 99 19.93 51.56 -18.60
CA ASP A 99 18.67 51.67 -17.84
C ASP A 99 18.55 50.59 -16.74
N TRP A 100 19.40 49.54 -16.79
CA TRP A 100 19.34 48.38 -15.91
C TRP A 100 20.17 48.53 -14.63
N PHE A 101 21.22 49.35 -14.67
CA PHE A 101 22.12 49.54 -13.54
C PHE A 101 22.37 51.03 -13.29
N ASP A 102 21.95 51.53 -12.13
CA ASP A 102 22.46 52.80 -11.62
C ASP A 102 23.92 52.62 -11.16
N GLU A 103 24.67 53.72 -10.96
CA GLU A 103 26.09 53.64 -10.58
C GLU A 103 26.36 52.77 -9.34
N GLN A 104 25.40 52.70 -8.41
CA GLN A 104 25.46 51.89 -7.19
C GLN A 104 25.26 50.38 -7.45
N ASP A 105 24.49 50.00 -8.48
CA ASP A 105 24.21 48.59 -8.77
C ASP A 105 25.41 47.91 -9.43
N LEU A 106 26.18 48.62 -10.27
CA LEU A 106 27.39 48.08 -10.88
C LEU A 106 28.51 47.84 -9.86
N ASP A 107 28.63 48.73 -8.88
CA ASP A 107 29.64 48.62 -7.82
C ASP A 107 29.33 47.45 -6.84
N SER A 108 28.11 46.90 -6.91
CA SER A 108 27.68 45.73 -6.14
C SER A 108 28.03 44.38 -6.78
N ILE A 109 28.51 44.38 -8.03
CA ILE A 109 28.84 43.16 -8.79
C ILE A 109 30.32 42.80 -8.56
N SER A 110 30.57 41.57 -8.11
CA SER A 110 31.92 41.03 -7.89
C SER A 110 32.11 39.71 -8.62
N LEU A 111 33.37 39.30 -8.81
CA LEU A 111 33.71 37.99 -9.35
C LEU A 111 34.09 37.04 -8.22
N ARG A 112 33.47 35.87 -8.18
CA ARG A 112 33.76 34.84 -7.18
C ARG A 112 33.95 33.48 -7.83
N ARG A 113 34.83 32.67 -7.23
CA ARG A 113 35.11 31.31 -7.68
C ARG A 113 34.09 30.32 -7.13
N CYS A 114 33.48 29.53 -8.00
CA CYS A 114 32.65 28.41 -7.59
C CYS A 114 33.50 27.30 -6.96
N SER A 115 33.09 26.80 -5.80
CA SER A 115 33.72 25.67 -5.09
C SER A 115 33.63 24.34 -5.85
N VAL A 116 32.57 24.15 -6.63
CA VAL A 116 32.29 22.90 -7.37
C VAL A 116 32.95 22.92 -8.74
N CYS A 117 32.52 23.79 -9.66
CA CYS A 117 33.06 23.82 -11.04
C CYS A 117 34.37 24.62 -11.18
N ARG A 118 34.84 25.29 -10.12
CA ARG A 118 36.08 26.09 -10.12
C ARG A 118 36.13 27.27 -11.12
N LYS A 119 35.04 27.58 -11.82
CA LYS A 119 34.89 28.72 -12.73
C LYS A 119 34.59 30.02 -11.97
N MET A 120 35.07 31.16 -12.48
CA MET A 120 34.65 32.48 -12.00
C MET A 120 33.26 32.81 -12.50
N ARG A 121 32.46 33.43 -11.64
CA ARG A 121 31.05 33.73 -11.84
C ARG A 121 30.74 35.09 -11.20
N PHE A 122 29.73 35.78 -11.70
CA PHE A 122 29.30 37.06 -11.13
C PHE A 122 28.47 36.86 -9.86
N GLU A 123 28.75 37.61 -8.80
CA GLU A 123 28.02 37.65 -7.53
C GLU A 123 27.58 39.09 -7.26
N GLN A 124 26.30 39.30 -6.91
CA GLN A 124 25.78 40.62 -6.57
C GLN A 124 25.48 40.72 -5.06
N ALA A 125 25.97 41.76 -4.40
CA ALA A 125 25.80 41.91 -2.94
C ALA A 125 24.32 42.11 -2.53
N THR A 126 23.53 42.80 -3.36
CA THR A 126 22.09 43.01 -3.19
C THR A 126 21.36 42.68 -4.48
N PRO A 127 20.90 41.43 -4.66
CA PRO A 127 20.21 41.03 -5.89
C PRO A 127 18.89 41.79 -6.07
N ASN A 128 18.77 42.54 -7.15
CA ASN A 128 17.54 43.24 -7.53
C ASN A 128 16.58 42.28 -8.25
N ILE A 129 15.33 42.18 -7.79
CA ILE A 129 14.30 41.27 -8.34
C ILE A 129 14.01 41.59 -9.82
N SER A 130 14.25 42.81 -10.25
CA SER A 130 14.04 43.27 -11.64
C SER A 130 15.05 42.66 -12.63
N TYR A 131 16.26 42.28 -12.19
CA TYR A 131 17.33 41.78 -13.05
C TYR A 131 18.10 40.59 -12.42
N PRO A 132 17.43 39.44 -12.17
CA PRO A 132 18.01 38.30 -11.44
C PRO A 132 19.09 37.51 -12.21
N LEU A 133 19.43 37.94 -13.42
CA LEU A 133 20.28 37.21 -14.37
C LEU A 133 21.77 37.37 -14.11
N VAL A 134 22.20 38.45 -13.44
CA VAL A 134 23.62 38.75 -13.25
C VAL A 134 24.22 38.04 -12.05
N ASP A 135 23.44 37.85 -10.98
CA ASP A 135 23.92 37.13 -9.80
C ASP A 135 23.87 35.60 -10.02
N GLU A 136 24.99 35.02 -10.44
CA GLU A 136 25.17 33.58 -10.63
C GLU A 136 25.39 32.83 -9.32
N PHE A 137 25.39 33.51 -8.15
CA PHE A 137 25.40 32.89 -6.83
C PHE A 137 24.06 33.05 -6.09
N SER A 138 23.17 33.93 -6.55
CA SER A 138 21.82 34.25 -6.05
C SER A 138 21.43 33.55 -4.76
N THR A 139 21.52 34.32 -3.67
CA THR A 139 21.06 33.96 -2.32
C THR A 139 19.55 34.00 -2.20
N SER A 140 18.84 34.79 -3.03
CA SER A 140 17.37 34.91 -3.04
C SER A 140 16.65 33.67 -3.56
N LEU A 141 17.28 32.93 -4.47
CA LEU A 141 16.78 31.65 -5.00
C LEU A 141 17.19 30.45 -4.15
N ARG A 142 18.07 30.66 -3.15
CA ARG A 142 18.45 29.65 -2.16
C ARG A 142 17.60 29.82 -0.91
N ARG A 143 16.87 28.78 -0.53
CA ARG A 143 16.42 28.64 0.87
C ARG A 143 17.65 28.54 1.78
N PRO A 144 17.55 28.91 3.07
CA PRO A 144 18.72 29.02 3.94
C PRO A 144 19.43 27.67 4.06
N ILE A 145 20.54 27.54 3.34
CA ILE A 145 21.49 26.45 3.51
C ILE A 145 22.38 26.88 4.65
N THR A 146 22.56 26.04 5.67
CA THR A 146 23.53 26.27 6.76
C THR A 146 24.98 26.27 6.23
N CYS A 147 25.19 25.73 5.03
CA CYS A 147 26.45 25.71 4.32
C CYS A 147 26.81 27.10 3.76
N ARG A 148 27.97 27.63 4.17
CA ARG A 148 28.50 28.93 3.71
C ARG A 148 29.32 28.85 2.42
N THR A 149 29.40 27.68 1.79
CA THR A 149 30.26 27.45 0.62
C THR A 149 29.69 28.10 -0.64
N SER A 150 30.53 28.80 -1.40
CA SER A 150 30.14 29.44 -2.67
C SER A 150 29.98 28.42 -3.79
N VAL A 151 28.77 27.91 -3.96
CA VAL A 151 28.39 27.10 -5.13
C VAL A 151 27.71 28.04 -6.14
N CYS A 152 27.99 27.99 -7.43
CA CYS A 152 27.24 28.79 -8.43
C CYS A 152 25.88 28.15 -8.75
N LEU A 153 24.93 28.93 -9.27
CA LEU A 153 23.56 28.51 -9.60
C LEU A 153 23.52 27.30 -10.54
N VAL A 154 24.42 27.22 -11.52
CA VAL A 154 24.51 26.06 -12.45
C VAL A 154 24.82 24.77 -11.69
N CYS A 155 25.86 24.75 -10.85
CA CYS A 155 26.21 23.58 -10.04
C CYS A 155 25.15 23.25 -8.99
N TYR A 156 24.49 24.27 -8.42
CA TYR A 156 23.36 24.09 -7.53
C TYR A 156 22.23 23.33 -8.25
N LEU A 157 21.86 23.78 -9.45
CA LEU A 157 20.82 23.18 -10.26
C LEU A 157 21.17 21.79 -10.78
N GLU A 158 22.42 21.56 -11.20
CA GLU A 158 22.88 20.21 -11.54
C GLU A 158 22.71 19.25 -10.36
N SER A 159 23.00 19.70 -9.14
CA SER A 159 22.77 18.90 -7.92
C SER A 159 21.27 18.65 -7.69
N VAL A 160 20.42 19.66 -7.90
CA VAL A 160 18.96 19.51 -7.81
C VAL A 160 18.45 18.51 -8.85
N LEU A 161 18.88 18.63 -10.11
CA LEU A 161 18.46 17.75 -11.20
C LEU A 161 18.91 16.30 -10.97
N LYS A 162 20.15 16.08 -10.51
CA LYS A 162 20.62 14.74 -10.13
C LYS A 162 19.77 14.14 -9.01
N SER A 163 19.37 14.96 -8.05
CA SER A 163 18.52 14.50 -6.94
C SER A 163 17.13 14.14 -7.44
N ILE A 164 16.53 14.95 -8.32
CA ILE A 164 15.23 14.66 -8.94
C ILE A 164 15.32 13.39 -9.80
N GLN A 165 16.36 13.23 -10.60
CA GLN A 165 16.59 12.01 -11.40
C GLN A 165 16.78 10.77 -10.52
N GLY A 166 17.28 10.92 -9.29
CA GLY A 166 17.42 9.84 -8.32
C GLY A 166 16.14 9.53 -7.52
N LEU A 167 15.12 10.41 -7.55
CA LEU A 167 13.88 10.21 -6.80
C LEU A 167 13.19 8.87 -7.06
N PRO A 168 13.14 8.33 -8.30
CA PRO A 168 12.56 7.01 -8.54
C PRO A 168 13.12 5.88 -7.66
N GLU A 169 14.37 6.03 -7.22
CA GLU A 169 15.05 5.06 -6.36
C GLU A 169 14.99 5.44 -4.87
N THR A 170 15.01 6.72 -4.54
CA THR A 170 15.20 7.19 -3.14
C THR A 170 13.90 7.57 -2.42
N TRP A 171 12.78 7.72 -3.13
CA TRP A 171 11.53 8.20 -2.53
C TRP A 171 11.01 7.30 -1.39
N TRP A 172 11.28 5.99 -1.45
CA TRP A 172 10.94 5.03 -0.38
C TRP A 172 11.58 5.35 0.97
N GLU A 173 12.73 6.03 0.97
CA GLU A 173 13.52 6.38 2.16
C GLU A 173 13.16 7.76 2.71
N MET A 174 12.29 8.51 2.02
CA MET A 174 11.92 9.87 2.43
C MET A 174 11.06 9.87 3.69
N SER A 175 11.55 10.56 4.72
CA SER A 175 10.80 10.89 5.93
C SER A 175 10.15 12.28 5.80
N GLY A 176 8.83 12.33 5.63
CA GLY A 176 8.04 13.57 5.53
C GLY A 176 7.72 14.01 4.10
N LEU A 177 6.90 15.05 3.94
CA LEU A 177 6.30 15.48 2.66
C LEU A 177 7.27 16.20 1.68
N THR A 178 8.55 16.34 2.03
CA THR A 178 9.48 17.23 1.31
C THR A 178 10.73 16.48 0.87
N ALA A 179 11.04 16.54 -0.43
CA ALA A 179 12.28 15.98 -0.96
C ALA A 179 13.48 16.71 -0.39
N LEU A 180 14.38 15.94 0.22
CA LEU A 180 15.67 16.40 0.72
C LEU A 180 16.70 16.28 -0.41
N ILE A 181 17.34 17.40 -0.74
CA ILE A 181 18.40 17.47 -1.73
C ILE A 181 19.73 17.59 -1.01
N PRO A 182 20.69 16.68 -1.27
CA PRO A 182 22.00 16.77 -0.67
C PRO A 182 22.68 18.10 -1.02
N CYS A 183 23.41 18.62 -0.05
CA CYS A 183 24.22 19.84 -0.17
C CYS A 183 25.07 19.82 -1.45
N PRO A 184 24.88 20.77 -2.40
CA PRO A 184 25.60 20.78 -3.67
C PRO A 184 27.12 20.96 -3.54
N CYS A 185 27.62 21.32 -2.36
CA CYS A 185 29.06 21.45 -2.12
C CYS A 185 29.76 20.09 -1.97
N GLY A 186 29.03 18.99 -1.76
CA GLY A 186 29.56 17.62 -1.65
C GLY A 186 30.36 17.33 -0.37
N ALA A 187 30.60 18.32 0.48
CA ALA A 187 31.38 18.20 1.72
C ALA A 187 30.54 18.36 2.99
N CYS A 188 29.27 18.75 2.85
CA CYS A 188 28.39 19.05 3.96
C CYS A 188 27.19 18.10 3.99
N SER A 189 26.77 17.68 5.18
CA SER A 189 25.59 16.82 5.39
C SER A 189 24.28 17.62 5.52
N ALA A 190 24.28 18.90 5.17
CA ALA A 190 23.11 19.75 5.30
C ALA A 190 22.20 19.58 4.08
N ASP A 191 21.10 18.85 4.24
CA ASP A 191 20.12 18.67 3.19
C ASP A 191 19.25 19.91 2.99
N ILE A 192 18.77 20.07 1.76
CA ILE A 192 17.95 21.20 1.32
C ILE A 192 16.55 20.67 1.05
N ALA A 193 15.57 21.15 1.80
CA ALA A 193 14.17 20.83 1.53
C ALA A 193 13.63 21.70 0.38
N ILE A 194 13.23 21.07 -0.72
CA ILE A 194 12.30 21.70 -1.66
C ILE A 194 10.90 21.49 -1.11
N GLN A 195 10.29 22.56 -0.60
CA GLN A 195 8.93 22.50 -0.06
C GLN A 195 7.89 23.08 -1.02
N ASP A 196 8.31 23.77 -2.08
CA ASP A 196 7.41 24.48 -2.99
C ASP A 196 7.74 24.18 -4.45
N ARG A 197 6.75 23.61 -5.14
CA ARG A 197 6.76 23.34 -6.59
C ARG A 197 7.04 24.60 -7.40
N GLY A 198 6.52 25.75 -6.97
CA GLY A 198 6.74 27.04 -7.64
C GLY A 198 8.20 27.45 -7.67
N THR A 199 8.94 27.19 -6.58
CA THR A 199 10.38 27.43 -6.47
C THR A 199 11.16 26.56 -7.45
N LEU A 200 10.86 25.26 -7.53
CA LEU A 200 11.51 24.35 -8.50
C LEU A 200 11.20 24.75 -9.95
N GLN A 201 9.95 25.11 -10.25
CA GLN A 201 9.56 25.55 -11.60
C GLN A 201 10.30 26.83 -12.03
N ARG A 202 10.46 27.80 -11.12
CA ARG A 202 11.25 29.03 -11.38
C ARG A 202 12.71 28.69 -11.65
N LEU A 203 13.29 27.81 -10.85
CA LEU A 203 14.68 27.34 -10.98
C LEU A 203 14.96 26.66 -12.33
N LEU A 204 14.07 25.77 -12.78
CA LEU A 204 14.18 25.09 -14.07
C LEU A 204 14.02 26.06 -15.25
N ARG A 205 13.08 27.01 -15.17
CA ARG A 205 12.88 28.04 -16.21
C ARG A 205 14.11 28.93 -16.39
N LEU A 206 14.74 29.33 -15.28
CA LEU A 206 15.90 30.22 -15.32
C LEU A 206 17.06 29.61 -16.11
N THR A 207 17.29 28.30 -15.99
CA THR A 207 18.47 27.64 -16.58
C THR A 207 18.21 26.89 -17.88
N LYS A 208 17.03 27.08 -18.48
CA LYS A 208 16.64 26.51 -19.78
C LYS A 208 16.97 25.01 -19.87
N VAL A 209 16.70 24.28 -18.80
CA VAL A 209 16.92 22.83 -18.72
C VAL A 209 16.05 22.13 -19.76
N GLN A 210 16.63 21.19 -20.51
CA GLN A 210 15.86 20.32 -21.41
C GLN A 210 14.95 19.41 -20.58
N ASP A 211 13.73 19.14 -21.06
CA ASP A 211 12.77 18.26 -20.41
C ASP A 211 12.38 18.69 -18.97
N ALA A 212 12.35 20.00 -18.72
CA ALA A 212 11.95 20.56 -17.42
C ALA A 212 10.57 20.05 -16.93
N ASP A 213 9.63 19.82 -17.84
CA ASP A 213 8.31 19.29 -17.51
C ASP A 213 8.39 17.84 -17.02
N GLU A 214 9.26 17.01 -17.59
CA GLU A 214 9.49 15.64 -17.11
C GLU A 214 10.07 15.63 -15.70
N LYS A 215 11.04 16.51 -15.43
CA LYS A 215 11.64 16.63 -14.08
C LYS A 215 10.63 17.11 -13.04
N LEU A 216 9.73 18.01 -13.42
CA LEU A 216 8.61 18.41 -12.57
C LEU A 216 7.65 17.24 -12.33
N ARG A 217 7.32 16.44 -13.35
CA ARG A 217 6.46 15.25 -13.19
C ARG A 217 7.07 14.24 -12.21
N ILE A 218 8.36 13.93 -12.32
CA ILE A 218 9.05 13.01 -11.41
C ILE A 218 8.95 13.51 -9.96
N TYR A 219 9.20 14.80 -9.75
CA TYR A 219 9.10 15.42 -8.43
C TYR A 219 7.67 15.37 -7.87
N ASP A 220 6.68 15.78 -8.66
CA ASP A 220 5.27 15.79 -8.28
C ASP A 220 4.77 14.35 -7.95
N THR A 221 5.20 13.36 -8.75
CA THR A 221 4.88 11.93 -8.52
C THR A 221 5.47 11.44 -7.21
N ALA A 222 6.76 11.70 -6.94
CA ALA A 222 7.39 11.31 -5.68
C ALA A 222 6.69 11.93 -4.46
N GLN A 223 6.31 13.21 -4.53
CA GLN A 223 5.57 13.86 -3.45
C GLN A 223 4.21 13.22 -3.21
N HIS A 224 3.48 12.90 -4.28
CA HIS A 224 2.19 12.22 -4.17
C HIS A 224 2.34 10.83 -3.54
N LEU A 225 3.28 10.01 -4.00
CA LEU A 225 3.52 8.68 -3.44
C LEU A 225 3.92 8.71 -1.95
N VAL A 226 4.77 9.66 -1.56
CA VAL A 226 5.12 9.86 -0.16
C VAL A 226 3.91 10.31 0.66
N SER A 227 3.06 11.19 0.10
CA SER A 227 1.80 11.59 0.73
C SER A 227 0.89 10.40 0.98
N VAL A 228 0.72 9.52 -0.02
CA VAL A 228 -0.06 8.28 0.09
C VAL A 228 0.51 7.38 1.20
N LEU A 229 1.84 7.16 1.24
CA LEU A 229 2.44 6.35 2.31
C LEU A 229 2.29 6.99 3.70
N THR A 230 2.22 8.32 3.80
CA THR A 230 2.01 9.02 5.07
C THR A 230 0.56 9.02 5.55
N SER A 231 -0.42 8.80 4.66
CA SER A 231 -1.84 8.72 5.03
C SER A 231 -2.30 7.32 5.43
N LEU A 232 -1.49 6.28 5.20
CA LEU A 232 -1.78 4.91 5.61
C LEU A 232 -1.75 4.75 7.14
N ASP A 233 -2.67 3.93 7.66
CA ASP A 233 -2.75 3.57 9.07
C ASP A 233 -2.70 2.03 9.24
N PRO A 234 -1.70 1.48 9.96
CA PRO A 234 -0.53 2.16 10.53
C PRO A 234 0.45 2.62 9.46
N GLN A 235 1.19 3.70 9.75
CA GLN A 235 2.21 4.20 8.84
C GLN A 235 3.33 3.15 8.64
N PRO A 236 3.70 2.81 7.39
CA PRO A 236 4.70 1.77 7.13
C PRO A 236 6.09 2.20 7.62
N THR A 237 6.75 1.29 8.33
CA THR A 237 8.13 1.45 8.84
C THR A 237 9.13 1.56 7.69
N LEU A 238 10.33 2.08 7.97
CA LEU A 238 11.40 2.15 6.96
C LEU A 238 11.74 0.77 6.40
N GLU A 239 11.77 -0.26 7.26
CA GLU A 239 12.01 -1.64 6.85
C GLU A 239 10.91 -2.16 5.91
N ALA A 240 9.63 -1.93 6.25
CA ALA A 240 8.52 -2.29 5.39
C ALA A 240 8.58 -1.60 4.01
N ARG A 241 8.97 -0.31 3.97
CA ARG A 241 9.17 0.44 2.72
C ARG A 241 10.34 -0.12 1.89
N GLN A 242 11.42 -0.56 2.53
CA GLN A 242 12.54 -1.19 1.83
C GLN A 242 12.17 -2.55 1.24
N VAL A 243 11.37 -3.35 1.96
CA VAL A 243 10.81 -4.60 1.44
C VAL A 243 9.91 -4.30 0.24
N ALA A 244 9.01 -3.31 0.36
CA ALA A 244 8.16 -2.86 -0.73
C ALA A 244 8.98 -2.45 -1.95
N LYS A 245 10.03 -1.63 -1.78
CA LYS A 245 10.94 -1.23 -2.86
C LYS A 245 11.47 -2.43 -3.64
N ARG A 246 12.03 -3.42 -2.95
CA ARG A 246 12.59 -4.63 -3.59
C ARG A 246 11.51 -5.43 -4.31
N LEU A 247 10.35 -5.61 -3.68
CA LEU A 247 9.22 -6.32 -4.27
C LEU A 247 8.73 -5.64 -5.54
N HIS A 248 8.51 -4.32 -5.53
CA HIS A 248 8.03 -3.58 -6.70
C HIS A 248 9.05 -3.59 -7.84
N GLN A 249 10.34 -3.47 -7.53
CA GLN A 249 11.42 -3.62 -8.53
C GLN A 249 11.42 -5.03 -9.14
N HIS A 250 11.24 -6.06 -8.32
CA HIS A 250 11.15 -7.44 -8.77
C HIS A 250 9.92 -7.67 -9.68
N LEU A 251 8.74 -7.18 -9.29
CA LEU A 251 7.51 -7.27 -10.10
C LEU A 251 7.60 -6.48 -11.42
N THR A 252 8.23 -5.30 -11.38
CA THR A 252 8.42 -4.45 -12.56
C THR A 252 9.39 -5.07 -13.55
N SER A 253 10.53 -5.60 -13.08
CA SER A 253 11.53 -6.25 -13.94
C SER A 253 11.02 -7.52 -14.61
N ASN A 254 10.03 -8.20 -14.01
CA ASN A 254 9.34 -9.35 -14.61
C ASN A 254 8.13 -8.95 -15.49
N GLY A 255 7.87 -7.65 -15.67
CA GLY A 255 6.78 -7.15 -16.50
C GLY A 255 5.37 -7.35 -15.92
N ILE A 256 5.25 -7.66 -14.63
CA ILE A 256 3.95 -7.87 -13.97
C ILE A 256 3.37 -6.54 -13.48
N MET A 257 4.21 -5.56 -13.18
CA MET A 257 3.80 -4.27 -12.65
C MET A 257 4.28 -3.14 -13.57
N LYS A 258 3.46 -2.10 -13.75
CA LYS A 258 3.88 -0.87 -14.44
C LYS A 258 4.84 -0.07 -13.55
N PRO A 259 5.91 0.53 -14.10
CA PRO A 259 6.79 1.40 -13.33
C PRO A 259 6.03 2.62 -12.79
N LEU A 260 6.18 2.89 -11.49
CA LEU A 260 5.51 4.00 -10.79
C LEU A 260 5.72 5.38 -11.44
N PHE A 261 6.92 5.63 -11.97
CA PHE A 261 7.31 6.94 -12.51
C PHE A 261 7.04 7.10 -14.02
N ASP A 262 6.54 6.05 -14.68
CA ASP A 262 6.18 6.10 -16.11
C ASP A 262 4.73 6.57 -16.33
N LEU A 263 3.93 6.60 -15.26
CA LEU A 263 2.53 7.03 -15.29
C LEU A 263 2.38 8.56 -15.21
N ALA A 264 1.37 9.09 -15.89
CA ALA A 264 0.98 10.48 -15.69
C ALA A 264 0.30 10.66 -14.31
N ILE A 265 0.48 11.82 -13.68
CA ILE A 265 -0.16 12.13 -12.38
C ILE A 265 -1.69 12.09 -12.50
N SER A 266 -2.23 12.47 -13.65
CA SER A 266 -3.66 12.32 -13.94
C SER A 266 -4.10 10.87 -13.95
N GLU A 267 -3.24 9.94 -14.40
CA GLU A 267 -3.52 8.50 -14.37
C GLU A 267 -3.50 7.99 -12.92
N LEU A 268 -2.56 8.44 -12.09
CA LEU A 268 -2.51 8.13 -10.66
C LEU A 268 -3.75 8.62 -9.91
N HIS A 269 -4.22 9.84 -10.20
CA HIS A 269 -5.46 10.36 -9.61
C HIS A 269 -6.71 9.64 -10.14
N THR A 270 -6.76 9.23 -11.41
CA THR A 270 -7.89 8.42 -11.91
C THR A 270 -7.89 6.99 -11.36
N LEU A 271 -6.75 6.46 -10.94
CA LEU A 271 -6.66 5.18 -10.22
C LEU A 271 -7.21 5.28 -8.78
N GLU A 272 -7.50 6.48 -8.28
CA GLU A 272 -8.24 6.71 -7.03
C GLU A 272 -9.77 6.74 -7.25
N GLU A 273 -10.24 6.97 -8.48
CA GLU A 273 -11.65 6.86 -8.87
C GLU A 273 -11.92 5.42 -9.33
N GLY A 274 -12.12 4.52 -8.36
CA GLY A 274 -12.25 3.08 -8.59
C GLY A 274 -13.33 2.68 -9.62
N VAL A 275 -13.08 1.58 -10.33
CA VAL A 275 -14.06 0.87 -11.16
C VAL A 275 -14.84 -0.10 -10.26
N PRO A 276 -16.16 -0.34 -10.48
CA PRO A 276 -16.93 -1.30 -9.69
C PRO A 276 -16.29 -2.71 -9.72
N HIS A 277 -16.37 -3.43 -8.58
CA HIS A 277 -15.89 -4.82 -8.39
C HIS A 277 -14.38 -5.06 -8.46
N ASP A 278 -13.57 -4.02 -8.30
CA ASP A 278 -12.13 -4.19 -8.22
C ASP A 278 -11.68 -4.44 -6.77
N VAL A 279 -11.09 -5.60 -6.51
CA VAL A 279 -10.45 -5.96 -5.22
C VAL A 279 -9.31 -4.97 -4.85
N ASN A 280 -9.01 -4.02 -5.74
CA ASN A 280 -8.04 -2.94 -5.65
C ASN A 280 -8.67 -1.54 -5.48
N SER A 281 -9.77 -1.36 -4.75
CA SER A 281 -10.41 -0.05 -4.52
C SER A 281 -9.48 1.05 -3.96
N SER A 282 -8.27 0.71 -3.52
CA SER A 282 -7.24 1.63 -3.06
C SER A 282 -5.96 1.45 -3.88
N LEU A 283 -5.36 2.56 -4.30
CA LEU A 283 -4.07 2.61 -5.01
C LEU A 283 -2.98 1.79 -4.30
N VAL A 284 -3.01 1.77 -2.96
CA VAL A 284 -2.09 1.01 -2.09
C VAL A 284 -2.86 0.18 -1.08
N GLN A 285 -2.42 -1.06 -0.88
CA GLN A 285 -2.87 -1.93 0.21
C GLN A 285 -1.69 -2.27 1.13
N LEU A 286 -1.93 -2.25 2.45
CA LEU A 286 -0.97 -2.78 3.42
C LEU A 286 -1.19 -4.27 3.57
N LEU A 287 -0.22 -5.07 3.12
CA LEU A 287 -0.30 -6.51 3.13
C LEU A 287 0.77 -7.12 4.04
N GLU A 288 0.37 -8.14 4.78
CA GLU A 288 1.24 -8.85 5.72
C GLU A 288 2.12 -9.83 4.96
N LEU A 289 3.43 -9.57 5.00
CA LEU A 289 4.46 -10.49 4.50
C LEU A 289 5.10 -11.18 5.70
N ASN A 290 5.28 -12.50 5.58
CA ASN A 290 5.94 -13.28 6.60
C ASN A 290 7.46 -13.05 6.47
N GLY A 291 8.02 -12.22 7.34
CA GLY A 291 9.46 -12.10 7.52
C GLY A 291 10.03 -13.27 8.31
N THR A 292 11.35 -13.43 8.31
CA THR A 292 12.04 -14.50 9.06
C THR A 292 11.87 -14.40 10.57
N ASP A 293 11.47 -13.25 11.12
CA ASP A 293 11.31 -13.02 12.56
C ASP A 293 10.11 -12.14 12.98
N GLU A 294 9.50 -11.34 12.09
CA GLU A 294 8.31 -10.49 12.39
C GLU A 294 7.36 -10.35 11.18
N VAL A 295 6.06 -10.15 11.45
CA VAL A 295 5.05 -9.86 10.42
C VAL A 295 5.14 -8.38 10.00
N LEU A 296 5.60 -8.13 8.78
CA LEU A 296 5.74 -6.77 8.25
C LEU A 296 4.52 -6.41 7.40
N ARG A 297 3.93 -5.23 7.67
CA ARG A 297 2.86 -4.65 6.84
C ARG A 297 3.48 -3.83 5.72
N VAL A 298 3.59 -4.44 4.55
CA VAL A 298 4.27 -3.89 3.38
C VAL A 298 3.24 -3.21 2.47
N PRO A 299 3.46 -1.94 2.07
CA PRO A 299 2.59 -1.27 1.12
C PRO A 299 2.80 -1.82 -0.29
N ILE A 300 1.73 -2.26 -0.94
CA ILE A 300 1.72 -2.77 -2.32
C ILE A 300 0.78 -1.95 -3.18
N PHE A 301 1.28 -1.42 -4.30
CA PHE A 301 0.53 -0.63 -5.27
C PHE A 301 -0.24 -1.54 -6.23
N THR A 302 -1.34 -2.14 -5.76
CA THR A 302 -2.04 -3.21 -6.47
C THR A 302 -2.65 -2.76 -7.80
N GLN A 303 -3.01 -1.48 -7.93
CA GLN A 303 -3.49 -0.87 -9.18
C GLN A 303 -2.45 -0.80 -10.30
N LEU A 304 -1.16 -1.02 -9.99
CA LEU A 304 -0.08 -1.03 -11.00
C LEU A 304 0.16 -2.41 -11.60
N LEU A 305 -0.48 -3.45 -11.06
CA LEU A 305 -0.40 -4.78 -11.62
C LEU A 305 -1.02 -4.78 -13.02
N GLN A 306 -0.31 -5.33 -13.99
CA GLN A 306 -0.74 -5.37 -15.38
C GLN A 306 -1.86 -6.39 -15.56
N ARG A 307 -2.97 -5.92 -16.10
CA ARG A 307 -4.18 -6.72 -16.30
C ARG A 307 -4.46 -6.98 -17.77
N GLU A 308 -5.19 -8.05 -18.05
CA GLU A 308 -5.66 -8.37 -19.39
C GLU A 308 -6.59 -7.28 -19.95
N GLN A 309 -6.65 -7.18 -21.28
CA GLN A 309 -7.55 -6.24 -21.96
C GLN A 309 -8.96 -6.80 -22.11
N SER A 310 -9.10 -8.12 -22.12
CA SER A 310 -10.39 -8.83 -22.15
C SER A 310 -10.76 -9.25 -20.73
N PRO A 311 -11.94 -8.84 -20.22
CA PRO A 311 -12.39 -9.26 -18.91
C PRO A 311 -12.89 -10.71 -18.94
N VAL A 312 -12.75 -11.39 -17.80
CA VAL A 312 -13.40 -12.67 -17.52
C VAL A 312 -14.66 -12.39 -16.72
N GLU A 313 -15.80 -12.93 -17.16
CA GLU A 313 -17.07 -12.76 -16.44
C GLU A 313 -17.12 -13.65 -15.20
N CYS A 314 -17.47 -13.06 -14.06
CA CYS A 314 -17.70 -13.81 -12.83
C CYS A 314 -18.99 -14.65 -12.94
N SER A 315 -18.91 -15.95 -12.69
CA SER A 315 -20.05 -16.88 -12.71
C SER A 315 -21.12 -16.62 -11.64
N ILE A 316 -20.83 -15.80 -10.61
CA ILE A 316 -21.76 -15.47 -9.53
C ILE A 316 -22.40 -14.09 -9.75
N CYS A 317 -21.61 -13.02 -9.86
CA CYS A 317 -22.15 -11.66 -10.02
C CYS A 317 -22.33 -11.23 -11.49
N THR A 318 -21.84 -11.99 -12.46
CA THR A 318 -21.88 -11.68 -13.91
C THR A 318 -21.12 -10.41 -14.32
N GLU A 319 -20.34 -9.83 -13.42
CA GLU A 319 -19.57 -8.62 -13.67
C GLU A 319 -18.24 -8.94 -14.38
N PRO A 320 -17.75 -8.04 -15.24
CA PRO A 320 -16.49 -8.20 -15.95
C PRO A 320 -15.31 -7.95 -15.00
N VAL A 321 -14.48 -8.96 -14.81
CA VAL A 321 -13.30 -8.91 -13.93
C VAL A 321 -12.03 -9.02 -14.77
N TYR A 322 -11.14 -8.03 -14.63
CA TYR A 322 -9.87 -8.01 -15.35
C TYR A 322 -8.79 -8.71 -14.50
N ASP A 323 -8.35 -9.88 -14.96
CA ASP A 323 -7.30 -10.66 -14.29
C ASP A 323 -5.89 -10.18 -14.68
N LEU A 324 -4.87 -10.66 -13.97
CA LEU A 324 -3.48 -10.48 -14.39
C LEU A 324 -3.26 -11.08 -15.78
N ILE A 325 -2.35 -10.49 -16.55
CA ILE A 325 -1.95 -11.03 -17.86
C ILE A 325 -1.58 -12.52 -17.72
N GLY A 326 -2.11 -13.41 -18.57
CA GLY A 326 -1.87 -14.86 -18.46
C GLY A 326 -0.39 -15.28 -18.35
N GLU A 327 0.54 -14.57 -19.00
CA GLU A 327 1.98 -14.79 -18.81
C GLU A 327 2.46 -14.46 -17.38
N ALA A 328 1.95 -13.39 -16.78
CA ALA A 328 2.22 -12.99 -15.40
C ALA A 328 1.64 -14.01 -14.41
N LEU A 329 0.40 -14.46 -14.63
CA LEU A 329 -0.27 -15.48 -13.80
C LEU A 329 0.54 -16.78 -13.75
N SER A 330 1.04 -17.23 -14.91
CA SER A 330 1.80 -18.48 -15.04
C SER A 330 3.12 -18.49 -14.26
N LYS A 331 3.71 -17.31 -14.02
CA LYS A 331 4.97 -17.13 -13.30
C LYS A 331 4.76 -16.57 -11.89
N TRP A 332 3.53 -16.21 -11.52
CA TRP A 332 3.20 -15.50 -10.29
C TRP A 332 3.74 -16.20 -9.04
N ASP A 333 3.46 -17.50 -8.90
CA ASP A 333 3.91 -18.27 -7.74
C ASP A 333 5.44 -18.41 -7.68
N THR A 334 6.10 -18.48 -8.83
CA THR A 334 7.58 -18.55 -8.93
C THR A 334 8.23 -17.21 -8.62
N ILE A 335 7.62 -16.10 -9.02
CA ILE A 335 8.15 -14.75 -8.81
C ILE A 335 7.93 -14.29 -7.36
N CYS A 336 6.81 -14.69 -6.77
CA CYS A 336 6.49 -14.41 -5.38
C CYS A 336 7.10 -15.42 -4.40
N SER A 337 7.87 -16.42 -4.85
CA SER A 337 8.44 -17.45 -3.96
C SER A 337 9.42 -16.87 -2.94
N ASP A 338 10.11 -15.77 -3.29
CA ASP A 338 11.06 -15.10 -2.41
C ASP A 338 10.35 -14.26 -1.31
N TYR A 339 9.03 -14.11 -1.41
CA TYR A 339 8.20 -13.30 -0.53
C TYR A 339 7.04 -14.13 0.01
N ASP A 340 7.31 -14.89 1.08
CA ASP A 340 6.32 -15.72 1.74
C ASP A 340 5.16 -14.90 2.31
N GLY A 341 3.97 -15.46 2.20
CA GLY A 341 2.76 -14.91 2.79
C GLY A 341 1.52 -15.09 1.91
N ASP A 342 0.38 -14.85 2.53
CA ASP A 342 -0.94 -14.94 1.91
C ASP A 342 -1.24 -13.74 0.99
N TRP A 343 -0.44 -12.67 1.05
CA TRP A 343 -0.57 -11.46 0.26
C TRP A 343 -0.69 -11.74 -1.25
N LYS A 344 0.08 -12.72 -1.76
CA LYS A 344 0.13 -13.07 -3.18
C LYS A 344 -1.22 -13.55 -3.72
N TRP A 345 -2.08 -14.05 -2.83
CA TRP A 345 -3.43 -14.49 -3.19
C TRP A 345 -4.48 -13.41 -2.96
N LYS A 346 -4.24 -12.50 -2.01
CA LYS A 346 -5.17 -11.39 -1.70
C LYS A 346 -5.21 -10.32 -2.79
N VAL A 347 -4.12 -10.15 -3.55
CA VAL A 347 -4.04 -9.17 -4.65
C VAL A 347 -4.67 -9.66 -5.96
N LEU A 348 -5.11 -10.92 -6.00
CA LEU A 348 -5.71 -11.52 -7.19
C LEU A 348 -7.24 -11.38 -7.15
N PRO A 349 -7.86 -11.00 -8.28
CA PRO A 349 -9.30 -10.81 -8.34
C PRO A 349 -10.07 -12.15 -8.34
N PHE A 350 -9.39 -13.26 -8.65
CA PHE A 350 -9.91 -14.62 -8.55
C PHE A 350 -9.18 -15.42 -7.45
N PRO A 351 -9.87 -16.26 -6.68
CA PRO A 351 -9.28 -17.03 -5.59
C PRO A 351 -8.54 -18.28 -6.10
N LEU A 352 -7.45 -18.09 -6.85
CA LEU A 352 -6.68 -19.16 -7.50
C LEU A 352 -6.03 -20.17 -6.54
N LYS A 353 -5.83 -19.81 -5.26
CA LYS A 353 -5.37 -20.77 -4.25
C LYS A 353 -6.35 -21.96 -4.14
N LEU A 354 -7.65 -21.74 -4.39
CA LEU A 354 -8.65 -22.80 -4.41
C LEU A 354 -8.45 -23.78 -5.58
N GLU A 355 -7.95 -23.33 -6.73
CA GLU A 355 -7.69 -24.21 -7.89
C GLU A 355 -6.65 -25.27 -7.57
N GLN A 356 -5.71 -24.99 -6.65
CA GLN A 356 -4.71 -25.98 -6.23
C GLN A 356 -5.32 -27.18 -5.50
N ARG A 357 -6.50 -27.01 -4.90
CA ARG A 357 -7.20 -28.04 -4.10
C ARG A 357 -8.54 -28.47 -4.70
N CYS A 358 -9.04 -27.77 -5.72
CA CYS A 358 -10.23 -28.11 -6.48
C CYS A 358 -9.86 -28.83 -7.79
N SER A 359 -10.78 -29.62 -8.35
CA SER A 359 -10.60 -30.31 -9.64
C SER A 359 -11.23 -29.55 -10.82
N HIS A 360 -11.67 -28.31 -10.58
CA HIS A 360 -12.30 -27.43 -11.55
C HIS A 360 -11.58 -26.08 -11.56
N THR A 361 -11.79 -25.31 -12.62
CA THR A 361 -11.35 -23.92 -12.72
C THR A 361 -12.24 -23.02 -11.86
N VAL A 362 -11.66 -21.99 -11.26
CA VAL A 362 -12.39 -21.03 -10.43
C VAL A 362 -12.91 -19.90 -11.30
N GLY A 363 -14.21 -19.92 -11.56
CA GLY A 363 -14.88 -18.91 -12.39
C GLY A 363 -15.58 -17.81 -11.61
N PHE A 364 -15.26 -17.58 -10.34
CA PHE A 364 -15.94 -16.59 -9.50
C PHE A 364 -14.92 -15.68 -8.80
N CYS A 365 -15.24 -14.40 -8.66
CA CYS A 365 -14.31 -13.43 -8.09
C CYS A 365 -14.18 -13.56 -6.56
N THR A 366 -13.09 -13.03 -6.02
CA THR A 366 -12.78 -13.03 -4.58
C THR A 366 -13.87 -12.33 -3.76
N GLU A 367 -14.44 -11.23 -4.27
CA GLU A 367 -15.54 -10.51 -3.59
C GLU A 367 -16.81 -11.38 -3.47
N CYS A 368 -17.14 -12.15 -4.50
CA CYS A 368 -18.27 -13.08 -4.44
C CYS A 368 -18.03 -14.20 -3.42
N LEU A 369 -16.78 -14.69 -3.32
CA LEU A 369 -16.42 -15.67 -2.31
C LEU A 369 -16.50 -15.10 -0.89
N GLU A 370 -16.00 -13.88 -0.67
CA GLU A 370 -16.14 -13.14 0.60
C GLU A 370 -17.60 -13.05 1.04
N ASN A 371 -18.45 -12.53 0.15
CA ASN A 371 -19.87 -12.36 0.40
C ASN A 371 -20.59 -13.70 0.63
N TYR A 372 -20.17 -14.76 -0.08
CA TYR A 372 -20.69 -16.10 0.15
C TYR A 372 -20.35 -16.61 1.55
N ILE A 373 -19.09 -16.48 1.99
CA ILE A 373 -18.66 -16.91 3.33
C ILE A 373 -19.45 -16.17 4.42
N GLU A 374 -19.60 -14.85 4.27
CA GLU A 374 -20.36 -14.02 5.19
C GLU A 374 -21.83 -14.42 5.24
N ALA A 375 -22.48 -14.54 4.08
CA ALA A 375 -23.89 -14.94 4.00
C ALA A 375 -24.15 -16.33 4.61
N GLN A 376 -23.24 -17.30 4.40
CA GLN A 376 -23.37 -18.63 5.00
C GLN A 376 -23.29 -18.58 6.52
N LEU A 377 -22.36 -17.78 7.08
CA LEU A 377 -22.21 -17.64 8.52
C LEU A 377 -23.34 -16.84 9.16
N ASP A 378 -23.84 -15.79 8.50
CA ASP A 378 -24.94 -14.98 9.04
C ASP A 378 -26.29 -15.71 8.93
N GLN A 379 -26.53 -16.48 7.86
CA GLN A 379 -27.77 -17.24 7.68
C GLN A 379 -27.87 -18.46 8.58
N HIS A 380 -26.78 -19.21 8.73
CA HIS A 380 -26.77 -20.49 9.43
C HIS A 380 -26.10 -20.43 10.82
N GLY A 381 -25.57 -19.26 11.20
CA GLY A 381 -24.83 -19.07 12.45
C GLY A 381 -23.68 -20.07 12.56
N ARG A 382 -23.60 -20.73 13.71
CA ARG A 382 -22.63 -21.80 14.00
C ARG A 382 -22.64 -22.92 12.96
N ALA A 383 -23.82 -23.34 12.48
CA ALA A 383 -23.93 -24.41 11.48
C ALA A 383 -23.25 -24.05 10.15
N GLY A 384 -23.15 -22.74 9.84
CA GLY A 384 -22.48 -22.24 8.65
C GLY A 384 -21.04 -22.74 8.53
N CYS A 385 -20.31 -22.92 9.65
CA CYS A 385 -18.93 -23.39 9.64
C CYS A 385 -18.74 -24.76 8.97
N HIS A 386 -19.77 -25.61 8.99
CA HIS A 386 -19.75 -26.92 8.34
C HIS A 386 -20.29 -26.89 6.91
N LEU A 387 -21.07 -25.87 6.56
CA LEU A 387 -21.73 -25.72 5.27
C LEU A 387 -20.90 -24.92 4.25
N LEU A 388 -19.82 -24.26 4.70
CA LEU A 388 -18.86 -23.58 3.85
C LEU A 388 -18.21 -24.57 2.85
N THR A 389 -18.74 -24.56 1.63
CA THR A 389 -18.29 -25.39 0.51
C THR A 389 -17.86 -24.49 -0.65
N CYS A 390 -17.17 -25.07 -1.63
CA CYS A 390 -16.81 -24.34 -2.84
C CYS A 390 -18.10 -23.84 -3.54
N PRO A 391 -18.18 -22.55 -3.92
CA PRO A 391 -19.35 -22.01 -4.62
C PRO A 391 -19.61 -22.62 -6.00
N SER A 392 -18.65 -23.32 -6.60
CA SER A 392 -18.82 -23.97 -7.89
C SER A 392 -19.86 -25.09 -7.83
N SER A 393 -20.79 -25.09 -8.78
CA SER A 393 -21.92 -26.04 -8.83
C SER A 393 -21.52 -27.52 -8.91
N ASP A 394 -20.33 -27.80 -9.43
CA ASP A 394 -19.75 -29.13 -9.60
C ASP A 394 -18.77 -29.51 -8.48
N CYS A 395 -18.64 -28.68 -7.44
CA CYS A 395 -17.68 -28.87 -6.35
C CYS A 395 -18.33 -28.89 -4.97
N GLY A 396 -18.41 -30.08 -4.37
CA GLY A 396 -18.85 -30.26 -2.98
C GLY A 396 -17.73 -30.15 -1.94
N ARG A 397 -16.55 -29.63 -2.30
CA ARG A 397 -15.40 -29.59 -1.39
C ARG A 397 -15.64 -28.54 -0.30
N ARG A 398 -15.33 -28.90 0.95
CA ARG A 398 -15.36 -27.96 2.08
C ARG A 398 -14.16 -27.02 2.05
N LEU A 399 -14.40 -25.77 2.40
CA LEU A 399 -13.33 -24.79 2.59
C LEU A 399 -12.58 -25.09 3.89
N GLU A 400 -11.25 -25.07 3.83
CA GLU A 400 -10.37 -25.27 4.98
C GLU A 400 -10.14 -23.97 5.76
N TYR A 401 -9.66 -24.09 6.99
CA TYR A 401 -9.44 -22.94 7.88
C TYR A 401 -8.51 -21.88 7.27
N ASP A 402 -7.45 -22.30 6.58
CA ASP A 402 -6.50 -21.40 5.92
C ASP A 402 -7.11 -20.68 4.71
N GLU A 403 -8.06 -21.30 4.03
CA GLU A 403 -8.80 -20.70 2.91
C GLU A 403 -9.83 -19.69 3.41
N VAL A 404 -10.58 -20.03 4.48
CA VAL A 404 -11.52 -19.10 5.11
C VAL A 404 -10.77 -17.92 5.72
N LYS A 405 -9.63 -18.13 6.37
CA LYS A 405 -8.77 -17.06 6.88
C LYS A 405 -8.26 -16.13 5.79
N LEU A 406 -7.97 -16.68 4.61
CA LEU A 406 -7.44 -15.91 3.49
C LEU A 406 -8.49 -15.03 2.84
N TYR A 407 -9.69 -15.59 2.62
CA TYR A 407 -10.74 -14.98 1.80
C TYR A 407 -11.91 -14.40 2.57
N ALA A 408 -12.01 -14.58 3.89
CA ALA A 408 -13.06 -13.92 4.67
C ALA A 408 -12.61 -12.52 5.14
N ARG A 409 -13.57 -11.61 5.27
CA ARG A 409 -13.35 -10.32 5.94
C ARG A 409 -12.96 -10.55 7.40
N GLN A 410 -12.19 -9.62 7.96
CA GLN A 410 -11.64 -9.76 9.32
C GLN A 410 -12.73 -10.03 10.38
N GLU A 411 -13.87 -9.33 10.30
CA GLU A 411 -14.99 -9.51 11.22
C GLU A 411 -15.65 -10.89 11.05
N THR A 412 -15.91 -11.29 9.81
CA THR A 412 -16.48 -12.60 9.45
C THR A 412 -15.58 -13.75 9.88
N PHE A 413 -14.26 -13.62 9.67
CA PHE A 413 -13.28 -14.61 10.11
C PHE A 413 -13.22 -14.71 11.63
N SER A 414 -13.33 -13.58 12.35
CA SER A 414 -13.35 -13.59 13.83
C SER A 414 -14.55 -14.35 14.37
N LYS A 415 -15.75 -14.17 13.77
CA LYS A 415 -16.94 -14.98 14.09
C LYS A 415 -16.69 -16.47 13.80
N TYR A 416 -16.11 -16.79 12.64
CA TYR A 416 -15.80 -18.17 12.25
C TYR A 416 -14.84 -18.86 13.23
N ASP A 417 -13.74 -18.19 13.59
CA ASP A 417 -12.75 -18.69 14.54
C ASP A 417 -13.36 -18.91 15.94
N GLU A 418 -14.19 -17.97 16.40
CA GLU A 418 -14.93 -18.08 17.64
C GLU A 418 -15.90 -19.27 17.64
N TYR A 419 -16.65 -19.47 16.56
CA TYR A 419 -17.56 -20.61 16.42
C TYR A 419 -16.83 -21.95 16.47
N LEU A 420 -15.70 -22.09 15.77
CA LEU A 420 -14.89 -23.32 15.81
C LEU A 420 -14.31 -23.57 17.21
N LYS A 421 -13.87 -22.50 17.90
CA LYS A 421 -13.40 -22.60 19.28
C LYS A 421 -14.51 -23.08 20.21
N LEU A 422 -15.70 -22.47 20.14
CA LEU A 422 -16.83 -22.85 20.98
C LEU A 422 -17.31 -24.28 20.65
N GLU A 423 -17.28 -24.70 19.38
CA GLU A 423 -17.57 -26.08 18.98
C GLU A 423 -16.61 -27.07 19.65
N ALA A 424 -15.30 -26.77 19.66
CA ALA A 424 -14.31 -27.60 20.33
C ALA A 424 -14.56 -27.68 21.84
N LEU A 425 -14.91 -26.56 22.48
CA LEU A 425 -15.23 -26.49 23.91
C LEU A 425 -16.55 -27.19 24.26
N SER A 426 -17.50 -27.24 23.32
CA SER A 426 -18.81 -27.89 23.53
C SER A 426 -18.74 -29.38 23.83
N LYS A 427 -17.59 -30.00 23.57
CA LYS A 427 -17.31 -31.40 23.89
C LYS A 427 -16.99 -31.61 25.37
N LEU A 428 -16.76 -30.54 26.15
CA LEU A 428 -16.50 -30.63 27.58
C LEU A 428 -17.81 -30.83 28.36
N PRO A 429 -17.85 -31.75 29.35
CA PRO A 429 -19.05 -31.98 30.17
C PRO A 429 -19.53 -30.74 30.93
N SER A 430 -18.61 -29.83 31.28
CA SER A 430 -18.89 -28.57 31.97
C SER A 430 -19.39 -27.46 31.05
N PHE A 431 -19.37 -27.64 29.73
CA PHE A 431 -19.80 -26.60 28.79
C PHE A 431 -21.32 -26.62 28.58
N ARG A 432 -21.93 -25.44 28.49
CA ARG A 432 -23.33 -25.26 28.09
C ARG A 432 -23.48 -24.14 27.07
N TRP A 433 -24.32 -24.39 26.07
CA TRP A 433 -24.75 -23.38 25.11
C TRP A 433 -25.86 -22.53 25.68
N CYS A 434 -25.90 -21.24 25.33
CA CYS A 434 -27.07 -20.43 25.58
C CYS A 434 -28.27 -20.91 24.76
N LEU A 435 -29.44 -20.97 25.39
CA LEU A 435 -30.71 -21.39 24.79
C LEU A 435 -31.59 -20.19 24.37
N ALA A 436 -31.14 -18.95 24.58
CA ALA A 436 -31.87 -17.77 24.16
C ALA A 436 -31.92 -17.67 22.63
N GLU A 437 -33.07 -17.23 22.12
CA GLU A 437 -33.23 -16.92 20.70
C GLU A 437 -32.21 -15.84 20.30
N ASN A 438 -31.46 -16.09 19.21
CA ASN A 438 -30.37 -15.24 18.68
C ASN A 438 -29.11 -15.11 19.55
N CYS A 439 -28.93 -15.87 20.62
CA CYS A 439 -27.66 -15.92 21.36
C CYS A 439 -26.81 -17.10 20.89
N SER A 440 -25.62 -16.80 20.36
CA SER A 440 -24.68 -17.83 19.87
C SER A 440 -23.58 -18.18 20.88
N TYR A 441 -23.58 -17.55 22.06
CA TYR A 441 -22.59 -17.75 23.10
C TYR A 441 -22.72 -19.10 23.81
N GLY A 442 -21.60 -19.57 24.36
CA GLY A 442 -21.52 -20.77 25.19
C GLY A 442 -20.37 -20.65 26.16
N GLN A 443 -20.52 -21.28 27.32
CA GLN A 443 -19.66 -21.02 28.47
C GLN A 443 -19.40 -22.30 29.27
N ILE A 444 -18.28 -22.30 29.99
CA ILE A 444 -17.84 -23.42 30.82
C ILE A 444 -18.20 -23.14 32.28
N HIS A 445 -18.81 -24.12 32.93
CA HIS A 445 -19.12 -24.10 34.36
C HIS A 445 -18.24 -25.09 35.11
N ASP A 446 -17.07 -24.65 35.56
CA ASP A 446 -16.07 -25.51 36.24
C ASP A 446 -16.44 -25.84 37.70
N LEU A 447 -17.23 -24.99 38.35
CA LEU A 447 -17.69 -25.15 39.73
C LEU A 447 -19.22 -25.01 39.76
N ILE A 448 -19.92 -26.13 39.58
CA ILE A 448 -21.39 -26.15 39.65
C ILE A 448 -21.78 -26.21 41.13
N GLU A 449 -21.85 -25.04 41.77
CA GLU A 449 -22.41 -24.91 43.13
C GLU A 449 -23.95 -24.96 43.11
N SER A 450 -24.54 -24.63 41.96
CA SER A 450 -25.98 -24.63 41.71
C SER A 450 -26.23 -25.01 40.25
N ASN A 451 -27.33 -25.73 40.01
CA ASN A 451 -27.80 -26.02 38.65
C ASN A 451 -28.43 -24.79 37.96
N HIS A 452 -28.52 -23.65 38.65
CA HIS A 452 -28.91 -22.37 38.05
C HIS A 452 -27.70 -21.70 37.39
N VAL A 453 -27.74 -21.54 36.07
CA VAL A 453 -26.69 -20.87 35.30
C VAL A 453 -27.27 -19.75 34.45
N SER A 454 -26.58 -18.62 34.39
CA SER A 454 -26.95 -17.47 33.55
C SER A 454 -25.92 -17.28 32.43
N CYS A 455 -26.39 -17.02 31.22
CA CYS A 455 -25.52 -16.66 30.10
C CYS A 455 -24.80 -15.33 30.39
N GLU A 456 -23.46 -15.30 30.31
CA GLU A 456 -22.68 -14.08 30.54
C GLU A 456 -22.89 -12.99 29.47
N GLU A 457 -23.30 -13.39 28.26
CA GLU A 457 -23.55 -12.45 27.15
C GLU A 457 -24.94 -11.81 27.23
N CYS A 458 -26.00 -12.61 27.38
CA CYS A 458 -27.39 -12.14 27.26
C CYS A 458 -28.21 -12.22 28.55
N GLY A 459 -27.64 -12.76 29.64
CA GLY A 459 -28.30 -12.89 30.94
C GLY A 459 -29.40 -13.95 31.00
N TYR A 460 -29.53 -14.79 29.98
CA TYR A 460 -30.59 -15.82 29.94
C TYR A 460 -30.33 -16.91 30.98
N GLU A 461 -31.32 -17.16 31.84
CA GLU A 461 -31.25 -18.12 32.94
C GLU A 461 -31.67 -19.52 32.50
N MET A 462 -30.84 -20.51 32.82
CA MET A 462 -30.98 -21.90 32.39
C MET A 462 -30.71 -22.87 33.52
N CYS A 463 -31.26 -24.07 33.40
CA CYS A 463 -30.87 -25.21 34.20
C CYS A 463 -29.67 -25.93 33.57
N PHE A 464 -28.58 -26.09 34.31
CA PHE A 464 -27.36 -26.78 33.87
C PHE A 464 -27.60 -28.28 33.59
N GLU A 465 -28.40 -28.93 34.43
CA GLU A 465 -28.71 -30.36 34.31
C GLU A 465 -29.71 -30.62 33.18
N HIS A 466 -30.87 -29.95 33.22
CA HIS A 466 -31.98 -30.21 32.29
C HIS A 466 -31.83 -29.51 30.93
N GLN A 467 -30.91 -28.55 30.80
CA GLN A 467 -30.64 -27.81 29.56
C GLN A 467 -31.90 -27.20 28.94
N MET A 468 -32.63 -26.48 29.79
CA MET A 468 -33.84 -25.76 29.43
C MET A 468 -33.87 -24.43 30.18
N LYS A 469 -34.88 -23.60 29.87
CA LYS A 469 -35.17 -22.39 30.65
C LYS A 469 -35.23 -22.73 32.15
N TRP A 470 -34.62 -21.88 32.97
CA TRP A 470 -34.62 -22.07 34.42
C TRP A 470 -36.04 -22.26 34.97
N HIS A 471 -36.22 -23.34 35.74
CA HIS A 471 -37.48 -23.68 36.39
C HIS A 471 -37.53 -22.96 37.75
N ASN A 472 -38.04 -21.73 37.72
CA ASN A 472 -38.17 -20.90 38.92
C ASN A 472 -38.85 -21.68 40.07
N ASP A 473 -38.29 -21.57 41.27
CA ASP A 473 -38.82 -22.11 42.54
C ASP A 473 -38.78 -23.63 42.71
N LEU A 474 -38.10 -24.38 41.83
CA LEU A 474 -38.00 -25.83 41.92
C LEU A 474 -36.54 -26.29 41.96
N THR A 475 -36.26 -27.28 42.79
CA THR A 475 -35.03 -28.07 42.65
C THR A 475 -35.15 -28.98 41.42
N CYS A 476 -34.02 -29.45 40.88
CA CYS A 476 -34.05 -30.38 39.75
C CYS A 476 -34.83 -31.67 40.10
N GLU A 477 -34.66 -32.20 41.33
CA GLU A 477 -35.41 -33.37 41.81
C GLU A 477 -36.93 -33.14 41.89
N GLU A 478 -37.36 -31.94 42.32
CA GLU A 478 -38.78 -31.57 42.36
C GLU A 478 -39.35 -31.36 40.97
N PHE A 479 -38.56 -30.79 40.05
CA PHE A 479 -38.91 -30.65 38.65
C PHE A 479 -39.09 -32.03 38.00
N ASP A 480 -38.13 -32.95 38.19
CA ASP A 480 -38.20 -34.33 37.68
C ASP A 480 -39.39 -35.09 38.27
N SER A 481 -39.60 -34.96 39.58
CA SER A 481 -40.74 -35.59 40.27
C SER A 481 -42.08 -35.03 39.77
N MET A 482 -42.16 -33.75 39.44
CA MET A 482 -43.36 -33.17 38.85
C MET A 482 -43.53 -33.52 37.38
N GLU A 483 -42.45 -33.66 36.63
CA GLU A 483 -42.50 -34.14 35.25
C GLU A 483 -42.94 -35.61 35.21
N GLU A 484 -42.44 -36.48 36.09
CA GLU A 484 -42.84 -37.89 36.17
C GLU A 484 -44.28 -38.07 36.69
N ASN A 485 -44.64 -37.40 37.79
CA ASN A 485 -45.96 -37.54 38.44
C ASN A 485 -47.07 -36.74 37.73
N GLY A 486 -46.72 -35.65 37.04
CA GLY A 486 -47.54 -34.86 36.12
C GLY A 486 -48.73 -34.08 36.72
N ASP A 487 -48.80 -32.76 36.49
CA ASP A 487 -50.09 -32.05 36.46
C ASP A 487 -50.89 -32.58 35.25
N PRO A 488 -52.14 -33.05 35.42
CA PRO A 488 -52.96 -33.58 34.33
C PRO A 488 -53.10 -32.65 33.12
N ARG A 489 -52.88 -31.34 33.30
CA ARG A 489 -52.99 -30.32 32.24
C ARG A 489 -51.82 -30.30 31.25
N PHE A 490 -50.65 -30.84 31.60
CA PHE A 490 -49.45 -30.83 30.74
C PHE A 490 -49.03 -32.22 30.25
N ARG A 491 -49.80 -33.26 30.63
CA ARG A 491 -49.55 -34.65 30.22
C ARG A 491 -49.51 -34.81 28.70
N GLU A 492 -50.42 -34.16 27.98
CA GLU A 492 -50.48 -34.20 26.52
C GLU A 492 -49.23 -33.57 25.89
N THR A 493 -48.74 -32.44 26.42
CA THR A 493 -47.51 -31.79 25.98
C THR A 493 -46.29 -32.67 26.23
N ARG A 494 -46.19 -33.29 27.41
CA ARG A 494 -45.09 -34.20 27.77
C ARG A 494 -45.08 -35.46 26.92
N ASP A 495 -46.23 -36.10 26.75
CA ASP A 495 -46.36 -37.31 25.94
C ASP A 495 -46.05 -36.99 24.46
N TRP A 496 -46.40 -35.79 23.98
CA TRP A 496 -46.01 -35.31 22.66
C TRP A 496 -44.49 -35.10 22.55
N VAL A 497 -43.84 -34.44 23.52
CA VAL A 497 -42.39 -34.23 23.53
C VAL A 497 -41.64 -35.57 23.53
N ASN A 498 -42.05 -36.51 24.39
CA ASN A 498 -41.44 -37.84 24.46
C ASN A 498 -41.66 -38.68 23.20
N ALA A 499 -42.80 -38.51 22.51
CA ALA A 499 -43.09 -39.23 21.28
C ALA A 499 -42.38 -38.64 20.05
N ASN A 500 -42.09 -37.34 20.04
CA ASN A 500 -41.64 -36.62 18.84
C ASN A 500 -40.20 -36.08 18.92
N THR A 501 -39.56 -36.16 20.10
CA THR A 501 -38.20 -35.66 20.31
C THR A 501 -37.27 -36.73 20.87
N LYS A 502 -35.96 -36.58 20.62
CA LYS A 502 -34.89 -37.37 21.24
C LYS A 502 -33.75 -36.44 21.65
N GLN A 503 -33.06 -36.77 22.73
CA GLN A 503 -31.89 -36.01 23.18
C GLN A 503 -30.71 -36.21 22.22
N CYS A 504 -30.03 -35.12 21.88
CA CYS A 504 -28.78 -35.17 21.13
C CYS A 504 -27.73 -35.94 21.95
N PRO A 505 -27.04 -36.95 21.38
CA PRO A 505 -26.06 -37.75 22.13
C PRO A 505 -24.79 -36.98 22.51
N SER A 506 -24.53 -35.81 21.92
CA SER A 506 -23.38 -34.99 22.23
C SER A 506 -23.69 -33.92 23.28
N CYS A 507 -24.74 -33.12 23.07
CA CYS A 507 -25.04 -32.03 24.01
C CYS A 507 -26.21 -32.31 24.95
N GLY A 508 -27.11 -33.25 24.66
CA GLY A 508 -28.26 -33.57 25.53
C GLY A 508 -29.55 -32.79 25.22
N VAL A 509 -29.52 -31.78 24.34
CA VAL A 509 -30.73 -31.01 24.00
C VAL A 509 -31.78 -31.87 23.28
N ASN A 510 -33.06 -31.67 23.61
CA ASN A 510 -34.18 -32.29 22.91
C ASN A 510 -34.22 -31.82 21.46
N THR A 511 -34.08 -32.77 20.53
CA THR A 511 -34.11 -32.55 19.09
C THR A 511 -35.38 -33.19 18.52
N GLN A 512 -36.16 -32.43 17.76
CA GLN A 512 -37.34 -32.95 17.07
C GLN A 512 -36.95 -33.56 15.72
N LYS A 513 -37.60 -34.67 15.34
CA LYS A 513 -37.39 -35.23 14.00
C LYS A 513 -38.07 -34.39 12.93
N GLY A 514 -37.34 -34.05 11.87
CA GLY A 514 -37.94 -33.51 10.64
C GLY A 514 -38.53 -34.61 9.74
N PRO A 515 -39.25 -34.24 8.65
CA PRO A 515 -39.81 -35.17 7.67
C PRO A 515 -38.75 -35.85 6.77
N GLY A 516 -37.47 -35.48 6.95
CA GLY A 516 -36.35 -35.94 6.15
C GLY A 516 -35.90 -37.36 6.47
N CYS A 517 -34.60 -37.60 6.30
CA CYS A 517 -34.01 -38.91 6.52
C CYS A 517 -33.63 -39.16 8.00
N PHE A 518 -33.05 -40.33 8.30
CA PHE A 518 -32.63 -40.70 9.66
C PHE A 518 -31.22 -40.20 10.02
N HIS A 519 -30.56 -39.47 9.13
CA HIS A 519 -29.40 -38.64 9.47
C HIS A 519 -29.91 -37.32 10.05
N MET A 520 -29.59 -37.04 11.31
CA MET A 520 -29.97 -35.81 12.00
C MET A 520 -28.73 -35.02 12.39
N THR A 521 -28.83 -33.71 12.28
CA THR A 521 -27.82 -32.75 12.72
C THR A 521 -28.43 -31.95 13.86
N CYS A 522 -27.82 -31.97 15.04
CA CYS A 522 -28.31 -31.19 16.17
C CYS A 522 -28.30 -29.69 15.83
N THR A 523 -29.40 -28.99 16.12
CA THR A 523 -29.49 -27.53 15.86
C THR A 523 -28.63 -26.71 16.82
N LEU A 524 -28.29 -27.27 18.00
CA LEU A 524 -27.52 -26.57 19.02
C LEU A 524 -26.01 -26.82 18.90
N CYS A 525 -25.59 -28.10 18.91
CA CYS A 525 -24.17 -28.48 18.89
C CYS A 525 -23.68 -29.05 17.56
N HIS A 526 -24.54 -29.14 16.54
CA HIS A 526 -24.23 -29.64 15.20
C HIS A 526 -23.65 -31.06 15.11
N HIS A 527 -23.63 -31.79 16.22
CA HIS A 527 -23.32 -33.21 16.19
C HIS A 527 -24.29 -33.92 15.26
N GLU A 528 -23.73 -34.61 14.28
CA GLU A 528 -24.45 -35.46 13.34
C GLU A 528 -24.60 -36.85 13.94
N PHE A 529 -25.81 -37.40 13.92
CA PHE A 529 -26.10 -38.71 14.48
C PHE A 529 -27.25 -39.41 13.77
N CYS A 530 -27.34 -40.72 13.97
CA CYS A 530 -28.49 -41.50 13.51
C CYS A 530 -29.68 -41.29 14.46
N TRP A 531 -30.82 -40.81 13.96
CA TRP A 531 -32.04 -40.63 14.76
C TRP A 531 -32.49 -41.91 15.47
N GLU A 532 -32.34 -43.06 14.82
CA GLU A 532 -32.83 -44.33 15.34
C GLU A 532 -32.05 -44.76 16.59
N CYS A 533 -30.72 -44.71 16.52
CA CYS A 533 -29.86 -45.31 17.53
C CYS A 533 -28.91 -44.35 18.24
N LEU A 534 -28.94 -43.06 17.91
CA LEU A 534 -28.10 -42.02 18.50
C LEU A 534 -26.59 -42.30 18.42
N ALA A 535 -26.16 -43.06 17.41
CA ALA A 535 -24.74 -43.26 17.11
C ALA A 535 -24.20 -42.08 16.30
N SER A 536 -22.94 -41.72 16.55
CA SER A 536 -22.25 -40.62 15.85
C SER A 536 -22.18 -40.90 14.35
N TRP A 537 -22.47 -39.89 13.53
CA TRP A 537 -22.44 -40.04 12.08
C TRP A 537 -21.02 -40.24 11.55
N SER A 538 -20.01 -39.69 12.23
CA SER A 538 -18.59 -39.91 11.90
C SER A 538 -18.19 -41.39 11.93
N ASP A 539 -18.82 -42.18 12.81
CA ASP A 539 -18.51 -43.61 12.97
C ASP A 539 -19.26 -44.45 11.93
N ILE A 540 -20.48 -44.01 11.57
CA ILE A 540 -21.34 -44.61 10.55
C ILE A 540 -20.80 -44.33 9.14
N MET A 541 -20.26 -43.14 8.91
CA MET A 541 -19.70 -42.67 7.64
C MET A 541 -18.29 -42.11 7.84
N PRO A 542 -17.28 -42.97 8.12
CA PRO A 542 -15.91 -42.53 8.37
C PRO A 542 -15.24 -41.89 7.15
N ARG A 543 -15.73 -42.19 5.94
CA ARG A 543 -15.31 -41.57 4.67
C ARG A 543 -16.51 -41.46 3.73
N SER A 544 -16.48 -40.46 2.84
CA SER A 544 -17.52 -40.26 1.83
C SER A 544 -17.74 -41.53 0.99
N GLY A 545 -18.96 -42.05 1.01
CA GLY A 545 -19.36 -43.27 0.29
C GLY A 545 -19.04 -44.60 0.99
N GLN A 546 -18.37 -44.60 2.15
CA GLN A 546 -18.03 -45.82 2.88
C GLN A 546 -18.91 -46.00 4.12
N TYR A 547 -20.05 -46.68 3.94
CA TYR A 547 -21.01 -46.94 5.01
C TYR A 547 -20.56 -48.07 5.94
N ASN A 548 -20.41 -47.77 7.23
CA ASN A 548 -20.09 -48.73 8.27
C ASN A 548 -21.34 -49.12 9.05
N GLN A 549 -21.98 -50.20 8.60
CA GLN A 549 -23.20 -50.73 9.22
C GLN A 549 -23.02 -51.12 10.70
N SER A 550 -21.83 -51.56 11.09
CA SER A 550 -21.54 -52.03 12.45
C SER A 550 -21.43 -50.92 13.49
N ALA A 551 -21.25 -49.67 13.07
CA ALA A 551 -21.17 -48.50 13.94
C ALA A 551 -22.52 -48.09 14.55
N HIS A 552 -23.63 -48.58 14.00
CA HIS A 552 -24.94 -48.40 14.63
C HIS A 552 -25.02 -49.15 15.98
N ARG A 553 -25.77 -48.61 16.95
CA ARG A 553 -25.97 -49.29 18.25
C ARG A 553 -26.84 -50.55 18.10
N ASP A 554 -26.74 -51.47 19.05
CA ASP A 554 -27.53 -52.70 19.07
C ASP A 554 -29.03 -52.39 19.08
N GLY A 555 -29.81 -53.13 18.30
CA GLY A 555 -31.24 -52.88 18.12
C GLY A 555 -31.62 -51.86 17.04
N CYS A 556 -30.65 -51.16 16.43
CA CYS A 556 -30.93 -50.23 15.33
C CYS A 556 -31.41 -50.95 14.05
N TYR A 557 -32.45 -50.42 13.41
CA TYR A 557 -32.92 -50.88 12.09
C TYR A 557 -31.79 -50.91 11.05
N PHE A 558 -30.98 -49.85 10.98
CA PHE A 558 -29.90 -49.71 9.99
C PHE A 558 -28.72 -50.67 10.24
N ARG A 559 -28.49 -51.08 11.50
CA ARG A 559 -27.49 -52.11 11.82
C ARG A 559 -27.84 -53.49 11.24
N SER A 560 -29.13 -53.77 11.07
CA SER A 560 -29.65 -55.08 10.64
C SER A 560 -30.30 -55.08 9.26
N SER A 561 -30.41 -53.92 8.60
CA SER A 561 -31.01 -53.77 7.28
C SER A 561 -29.98 -53.36 6.23
N ASN A 562 -30.21 -53.73 4.96
CA ASN A 562 -29.33 -53.36 3.85
C ASN A 562 -29.55 -51.90 3.36
N ARG A 563 -30.20 -51.05 4.16
CA ARG A 563 -30.50 -49.66 3.81
C ARG A 563 -29.69 -48.71 4.69
N GLN A 564 -29.28 -47.59 4.14
CA GLN A 564 -28.60 -46.52 4.88
C GLN A 564 -29.62 -45.53 5.46
N PRO A 565 -29.28 -44.83 6.57
CA PRO A 565 -30.21 -43.88 7.17
C PRO A 565 -30.61 -42.72 6.25
N THR A 566 -29.78 -42.37 5.26
CA THR A 566 -30.06 -41.35 4.24
C THR A 566 -31.03 -41.83 3.14
N GLN A 567 -31.23 -43.14 2.99
CA GLN A 567 -32.07 -43.75 1.95
C GLN A 567 -33.53 -43.96 2.40
N VAL A 568 -33.83 -43.68 3.67
CA VAL A 568 -35.15 -43.88 4.26
C VAL A 568 -35.62 -42.54 4.81
N THR A 569 -36.81 -42.11 4.40
CA THR A 569 -37.44 -40.85 4.81
C THR A 569 -38.72 -41.10 5.60
N GLY A 570 -39.22 -40.07 6.29
CA GLY A 570 -40.43 -40.13 7.10
C GLY A 570 -40.15 -40.35 8.58
N GLU A 571 -41.20 -40.30 9.42
CA GLU A 571 -41.06 -40.20 10.89
C GLU A 571 -40.67 -41.51 11.58
N HIS A 572 -41.05 -42.66 11.00
CA HIS A 572 -40.81 -43.98 11.55
C HIS A 572 -40.05 -44.89 10.58
N VAL A 573 -39.24 -45.81 11.11
CA VAL A 573 -38.59 -46.82 10.27
C VAL A 573 -39.68 -47.74 9.68
N PRO A 574 -39.52 -48.20 8.43
CA PRO A 574 -40.44 -49.18 7.86
C PRO A 574 -40.52 -50.41 8.77
N ILE A 575 -41.73 -50.75 9.21
CA ILE A 575 -41.99 -51.83 10.18
C ILE A 575 -41.39 -53.14 9.64
N ARG A 576 -40.76 -53.91 10.54
CA ARG A 576 -40.18 -55.24 10.28
C ARG A 576 -41.19 -56.25 9.79
#